data_AF-A0A812V0C9-F1
#
_entry.id   AF-A0A812V0C9-F1
#
_cell.length_a   1.000
_cell.length_b   1.000
_cell.length_c   1.000
_cell.angle_alpha   90.00
_cell.angle_beta   90.00
_cell.angle_gamma   90.00
#
_symmetry.space_group_name_H-M   'P 1'
#
loop_
_entity.id
_entity.type
_entity.pdbx_description
1 polymer ?
#
loop_
_entity_poly.entity_id
_entity_poly.type
_entity_poly.pdbx_seq_one_letter_code
_entity_poly.pdbx_strand_id
1 'polypeptide(L)'
;MAAMQRLGVILLISGICGTLMTTWWLQLGRKKWPLREGDAKLLASDHVGDGFLLHSQVPKDRWCVSLEDLRQFRRLVVEAVSQGTIQPSDRDRFDVSDLVVGPCVYTVNEQFIQPITARAGSMSWALLKHPTGLQCDVFVTHCWAEGIYEFVERVEHAWPKNAKGAYVCFLSNPQNLDIASLIAQPIDSPFAVALRSASSLLVVPNHRCSIYTRLWCVYEAFLAVSWQKSVIAASVQQMGFWPGILRMACLYFTASGIGILWQLESEVALPHLPITLVGVCACSLVLLLRRCQCGHEVCSFRQRACLFLMSLCCGFASSVTYTGQSISSAIQPTVGSLWLIWFVFVCCLDFDRMTFADAFLRSRFLGKDLSDRLIMEAGCSSDTDKARLRAEIFQSGQSQQVEEAVAVLLRMNIFTCELHRTEALTGELGDMSAFSRFWVAGALIWWSLLPLVLRGTSRTVMIDILTAAMALSAQTSVHTDKAESPILTSGIILTSCIGAAGASARSLRARRRQKTVLPMSSCTKGTPSTGKRARRWGPARESARHDGPNTKDPEYR
;
A
#
# COMPACT_ATOMS: atom_id res chain seq x y z
N MET A 1 -35.94 34.47 3.01
CA MET A 1 -36.24 33.42 4.02
C MET A 1 -36.74 32.13 3.40
N ALA A 2 -37.91 32.12 2.73
CA ALA A 2 -38.47 30.88 2.17
C ALA A 2 -37.53 30.10 1.23
N ALA A 3 -36.70 30.78 0.42
CA ALA A 3 -35.70 30.12 -0.42
C ALA A 3 -34.57 29.46 0.41
N MET A 4 -34.14 30.08 1.51
CA MET A 4 -33.11 29.53 2.40
C MET A 4 -33.62 28.34 3.20
N GLN A 5 -34.89 28.39 3.65
CA GLN A 5 -35.53 27.26 4.30
C GLN A 5 -35.61 26.05 3.36
N ARG A 6 -36.03 26.28 2.11
CA ARG A 6 -36.02 25.23 1.07
C ARG A 6 -34.62 24.67 0.84
N LEU A 7 -33.60 25.53 0.75
CA LEU A 7 -32.21 25.10 0.59
C LEU A 7 -31.72 24.25 1.78
N GLY A 8 -32.01 24.68 3.01
CA GLY A 8 -31.65 23.93 4.22
C GLY A 8 -32.28 22.54 4.28
N VAL A 9 -33.57 22.44 3.96
CA VAL A 9 -34.29 21.15 3.86
C VAL A 9 -33.68 20.28 2.75
N ILE A 10 -33.41 20.83 1.57
CA ILE A 10 -32.81 20.08 0.45
C ILE A 10 -31.44 19.53 0.84
N LEU A 11 -30.58 20.34 1.46
CA LEU A 11 -29.24 19.91 1.89
C LEU A 11 -29.30 18.83 2.98
N LEU A 12 -30.22 18.96 3.94
CA LEU A 12 -30.44 17.98 4.99
C LEU A 12 -30.89 16.62 4.43
N ILE A 13 -31.94 16.61 3.60
CA ILE A 13 -32.46 15.38 2.99
C ILE A 13 -31.40 14.74 2.09
N SER A 14 -30.74 15.53 1.24
CA SER A 14 -29.67 15.06 0.36
C SER A 14 -28.51 14.45 1.14
N GLY A 15 -28.09 15.09 2.24
CA GLY A 15 -27.04 14.59 3.11
C GLY A 15 -27.39 13.28 3.82
N ILE A 16 -28.61 13.15 4.35
CA ILE A 16 -29.08 11.91 4.99
C ILE A 16 -29.20 10.78 3.96
N CYS A 17 -29.91 11.01 2.85
CA CYS A 17 -30.08 10.01 1.80
C CYS A 17 -28.74 9.57 1.20
N GLY A 18 -27.83 10.51 0.94
CA GLY A 18 -26.49 10.21 0.45
C GLY A 18 -25.64 9.42 1.44
N THR A 19 -25.77 9.67 2.75
CA THR A 19 -25.08 8.89 3.79
C THR A 19 -25.60 7.46 3.86
N LEU A 20 -26.93 7.27 3.80
CA LEU A 20 -27.54 5.95 3.76
C LEU A 20 -27.14 5.20 2.48
N MET A 21 -27.19 5.86 1.33
CA MET A 21 -26.83 5.28 0.03
C MET A 21 -25.35 4.89 -0.04
N THR A 22 -24.43 5.74 0.44
CA THR A 22 -22.99 5.42 0.49
C THR A 22 -22.69 4.28 1.46
N THR A 23 -23.38 4.23 2.59
CA THR A 23 -23.25 3.12 3.55
C THR A 23 -23.76 1.81 2.94
N TRP A 24 -24.92 1.86 2.28
CA TRP A 24 -25.46 0.72 1.55
C TRP A 24 -24.54 0.30 0.41
N TRP A 25 -23.97 1.24 -0.35
CA TRP A 25 -23.02 0.94 -1.42
C TRP A 25 -21.74 0.28 -0.88
N LEU A 26 -21.19 0.76 0.24
CA LEU A 26 -20.07 0.11 0.93
C LEU A 26 -20.39 -1.32 1.36
N GLN A 27 -21.63 -1.60 1.76
CA GLN A 27 -22.10 -2.95 2.10
C GLN A 27 -22.34 -3.81 0.85
N LEU A 28 -22.89 -3.23 -0.22
CA LEU A 28 -23.16 -3.91 -1.48
C LEU A 28 -21.89 -4.26 -2.26
N GLY A 29 -20.85 -3.43 -2.18
CA GLY A 29 -19.57 -3.68 -2.87
C GLY A 29 -18.90 -4.99 -2.46
N ARG A 30 -19.35 -5.60 -1.35
CA ARG A 30 -18.90 -6.90 -0.87
C ARG A 30 -19.71 -8.09 -1.42
N LYS A 31 -20.69 -7.86 -2.31
CA LYS A 31 -21.57 -8.92 -2.81
C LYS A 31 -20.88 -9.89 -3.76
N LYS A 32 -21.41 -11.11 -3.77
CA LYS A 32 -21.04 -12.28 -4.58
C LYS A 32 -20.79 -11.89 -6.04
N TRP A 33 -19.70 -12.41 -6.58
CA TRP A 33 -19.38 -12.31 -7.99
C TRP A 33 -20.12 -13.44 -8.73
N PRO A 34 -21.22 -13.15 -9.47
CA PRO A 34 -21.97 -14.20 -10.15
C PRO A 34 -21.09 -14.86 -11.23
N LEU A 35 -21.27 -16.16 -11.42
CA LEU A 35 -20.65 -16.88 -12.53
C LEU A 35 -21.03 -16.24 -13.87
N ARG A 36 -20.07 -16.17 -14.77
CA ARG A 36 -20.28 -15.82 -16.18
C ARG A 36 -20.44 -17.09 -17.01
N GLU A 37 -21.05 -16.98 -18.19
CA GLU A 37 -21.26 -18.13 -19.10
C GLU A 37 -19.96 -18.91 -19.40
N GLY A 38 -18.82 -18.20 -19.50
CA GLY A 38 -17.50 -18.81 -19.73
C GLY A 38 -16.92 -19.56 -18.53
N ASP A 39 -17.44 -19.35 -17.32
CA ASP A 39 -16.94 -20.00 -16.10
C ASP A 39 -17.39 -21.47 -16.06
N ALA A 40 -18.64 -21.75 -16.45
CA ALA A 40 -19.16 -23.12 -16.52
C ALA A 40 -18.45 -23.98 -17.58
N LYS A 41 -18.08 -23.38 -18.73
CA LYS A 41 -17.35 -24.08 -19.80
C LYS A 41 -15.98 -24.58 -19.34
N LEU A 42 -15.31 -23.85 -18.43
CA LEU A 42 -14.03 -24.28 -17.89
C LEU A 42 -14.17 -25.52 -16.99
N LEU A 43 -15.25 -25.60 -16.21
CA LEU A 43 -15.53 -26.75 -15.34
C LEU A 43 -15.93 -28.00 -16.13
N ALA A 44 -16.57 -27.81 -17.28
CA ALA A 44 -17.04 -28.87 -18.18
C ALA A 44 -16.04 -29.21 -19.31
N SER A 45 -14.85 -28.59 -19.32
CA SER A 45 -13.88 -28.78 -20.38
C SER A 45 -13.29 -30.20 -20.32
N ASP A 46 -13.74 -31.07 -21.24
CA ASP A 46 -13.14 -32.37 -21.52
C ASP A 46 -11.86 -32.26 -22.36
N HIS A 47 -11.12 -31.15 -22.24
CA HIS A 47 -9.88 -31.00 -22.98
C HIS A 47 -8.83 -31.98 -22.43
N VAL A 48 -8.74 -33.14 -23.05
CA VAL A 48 -7.76 -34.19 -22.74
C VAL A 48 -6.50 -33.90 -23.55
N GLY A 49 -5.59 -33.10 -22.98
CA GLY A 49 -4.23 -32.94 -23.47
C GLY A 49 -3.24 -33.71 -22.59
N ASP A 50 -2.05 -34.03 -23.11
CA ASP A 50 -0.95 -34.52 -22.26
C ASP A 50 -0.27 -33.32 -21.58
N GLY A 51 -0.57 -33.09 -20.31
CA GLY A 51 -0.02 -31.97 -19.54
C GLY A 51 1.49 -32.04 -19.37
N PHE A 52 2.09 -33.23 -19.33
CA PHE A 52 3.54 -33.39 -19.28
C PHE A 52 4.17 -32.91 -20.59
N LEU A 53 3.63 -33.38 -21.73
CA LEU A 53 4.08 -32.92 -23.05
C LEU A 53 3.91 -31.40 -23.19
N LEU A 54 2.79 -30.85 -22.75
CA LEU A 54 2.51 -29.41 -22.84
C LEU A 54 3.52 -28.59 -22.02
N HIS A 55 3.83 -29.02 -20.79
CA HIS A 55 4.86 -28.40 -19.94
C HIS A 55 6.27 -28.52 -20.53
N SER A 56 6.55 -29.57 -21.30
CA SER A 56 7.83 -29.71 -22.00
C SER A 56 7.98 -28.76 -23.21
N GLN A 57 6.86 -28.43 -23.87
CA GLN A 57 6.84 -27.62 -25.09
C GLN A 57 6.73 -26.12 -24.82
N VAL A 58 5.93 -25.73 -23.81
CA VAL A 58 5.69 -24.32 -23.49
C VAL A 58 6.79 -23.83 -22.54
N PRO A 59 7.52 -22.75 -22.87
CA PRO A 59 8.54 -22.20 -21.97
C PRO A 59 7.97 -21.84 -20.58
N LYS A 60 8.77 -22.08 -19.54
CA LYS A 60 8.39 -21.88 -18.12
C LYS A 60 7.94 -20.45 -17.80
N ASP A 61 8.55 -19.45 -18.46
CA ASP A 61 8.17 -18.03 -18.32
C ASP A 61 6.86 -17.68 -19.05
N ARG A 62 6.23 -18.66 -19.71
CA ARG A 62 4.93 -18.52 -20.35
C ARG A 62 3.82 -19.28 -19.62
N TRP A 63 4.08 -19.82 -18.44
CA TRP A 63 3.08 -20.49 -17.60
C TRP A 63 2.31 -19.47 -16.75
N CYS A 64 1.75 -18.43 -17.37
CA CYS A 64 1.13 -17.32 -16.66
C CYS A 64 -0.39 -17.29 -16.78
N VAL A 65 -1.01 -16.58 -15.86
CA VAL A 65 -2.43 -16.25 -15.86
C VAL A 65 -2.63 -14.76 -16.11
N SER A 66 -3.72 -14.40 -16.77
CA SER A 66 -4.13 -12.99 -16.92
C SER A 66 -4.91 -12.50 -15.70
N LEU A 67 -5.13 -11.20 -15.60
CA LEU A 67 -5.98 -10.62 -14.57
C LEU A 67 -7.43 -11.15 -14.63
N GLU A 68 -7.97 -11.36 -15.82
CA GLU A 68 -9.33 -11.93 -15.96
C GLU A 68 -9.37 -13.40 -15.53
N ASP A 69 -8.29 -14.16 -15.74
CA ASP A 69 -8.22 -15.55 -15.26
C ASP A 69 -8.23 -15.61 -13.73
N LEU A 70 -7.55 -14.69 -13.05
CA LEU A 70 -7.60 -14.59 -11.58
C LEU A 70 -8.99 -14.20 -11.07
N ARG A 71 -9.65 -13.24 -11.73
CA ARG A 71 -11.05 -12.88 -11.42
C ARG A 71 -11.99 -14.06 -11.63
N GLN A 72 -11.85 -14.77 -12.73
CA GLN A 72 -12.60 -16.00 -13.00
C GLN A 72 -12.32 -17.06 -11.94
N PHE A 73 -11.06 -17.27 -11.58
CA PHE A 73 -10.66 -18.21 -10.55
C PHE A 73 -11.33 -17.90 -9.22
N ARG A 74 -11.35 -16.64 -8.77
CA ARG A 74 -12.07 -16.22 -7.56
C ARG A 74 -13.56 -16.57 -7.63
N ARG A 75 -14.24 -16.30 -8.75
CA ARG A 75 -15.67 -16.63 -8.93
C ARG A 75 -15.92 -18.12 -8.79
N LEU A 76 -15.10 -18.92 -9.45
CA LEU A 76 -15.19 -20.38 -9.42
C LEU A 76 -14.95 -20.96 -8.02
N VAL A 77 -13.97 -20.42 -7.27
CA VAL A 77 -13.71 -20.85 -5.90
C VAL A 77 -14.83 -20.42 -4.94
N VAL A 78 -15.39 -19.21 -5.09
CA VAL A 78 -16.57 -18.77 -4.31
C VAL A 78 -17.76 -19.69 -4.56
N GLU A 79 -18.02 -20.03 -5.83
CA GLU A 79 -19.08 -20.98 -6.17
C GLU A 79 -18.82 -22.36 -5.55
N ALA A 80 -17.61 -22.89 -5.68
CA ALA A 80 -17.23 -24.20 -5.17
C ALA A 80 -17.37 -24.29 -3.63
N VAL A 81 -17.05 -23.23 -2.89
CA VAL A 81 -17.33 -23.15 -1.45
C VAL A 81 -18.84 -23.15 -1.19
N SER A 82 -19.62 -22.37 -1.95
CA SER A 82 -21.07 -22.27 -1.75
C SER A 82 -21.83 -23.57 -2.07
N GLN A 83 -21.28 -24.39 -2.98
CA GLN A 83 -21.81 -25.71 -3.34
C GLN A 83 -21.31 -26.82 -2.40
N GLY A 84 -20.39 -26.52 -1.47
CA GLY A 84 -19.77 -27.52 -0.61
C GLY A 84 -18.76 -28.42 -1.31
N THR A 85 -18.30 -28.06 -2.51
CA THR A 85 -17.19 -28.73 -3.21
C THR A 85 -15.86 -28.46 -2.50
N ILE A 86 -15.67 -27.22 -2.02
CA ILE A 86 -14.56 -26.87 -1.12
C ILE A 86 -15.11 -26.76 0.29
N GLN A 87 -14.60 -27.58 1.20
CA GLN A 87 -15.02 -27.66 2.60
C GLN A 87 -13.85 -27.37 3.55
N PRO A 88 -14.13 -26.78 4.72
CA PRO A 88 -13.13 -26.62 5.78
C PRO A 88 -12.50 -27.96 6.14
N SER A 89 -11.20 -27.94 6.43
CA SER A 89 -10.41 -29.12 6.83
C SER A 89 -9.73 -28.87 8.18
N ASP A 90 -9.09 -29.89 8.76
CA ASP A 90 -8.30 -29.70 9.98
C ASP A 90 -7.13 -28.72 9.78
N ARG A 91 -6.55 -28.71 8.58
CA ARG A 91 -5.48 -27.79 8.20
C ARG A 91 -5.98 -26.36 7.99
N ASP A 92 -7.23 -26.21 7.54
CA ASP A 92 -7.81 -24.93 7.17
C ASP A 92 -9.28 -24.84 7.60
N ARG A 93 -9.49 -24.31 8.81
CA ARG A 93 -10.80 -24.09 9.42
C ARG A 93 -11.39 -22.74 9.00
N PHE A 94 -11.45 -22.49 7.70
CA PHE A 94 -12.00 -21.24 7.19
C PHE A 94 -13.53 -21.19 7.40
N ASP A 95 -14.08 -19.99 7.53
CA ASP A 95 -15.52 -19.76 7.61
C ASP A 95 -16.11 -19.72 6.19
N VAL A 96 -17.04 -20.62 5.88
CA VAL A 96 -17.70 -20.68 4.56
C VAL A 96 -18.51 -19.42 4.22
N SER A 97 -18.86 -18.62 5.22
CA SER A 97 -19.54 -17.33 5.06
C SER A 97 -18.58 -16.14 4.88
N ASP A 98 -17.28 -16.36 5.09
CA ASP A 98 -16.27 -15.32 4.91
C ASP A 98 -15.97 -15.08 3.43
N LEU A 99 -16.25 -13.85 2.98
CA LEU A 99 -16.02 -13.39 1.62
C LEU A 99 -14.74 -12.54 1.48
N VAL A 100 -14.01 -12.33 2.58
CA VAL A 100 -12.83 -11.47 2.65
C VAL A 100 -11.56 -12.30 2.54
N VAL A 101 -11.39 -13.33 3.37
CA VAL A 101 -10.18 -14.16 3.37
C VAL A 101 -10.40 -15.41 2.53
N GLY A 102 -11.43 -16.19 2.85
CA GLY A 102 -11.74 -17.45 2.17
C GLY A 102 -10.79 -18.62 2.54
N PRO A 103 -10.92 -19.76 1.84
CA PRO A 103 -10.05 -20.91 2.05
C PRO A 103 -8.61 -20.60 1.64
N CYS A 104 -7.64 -21.24 2.28
CA CYS A 104 -6.25 -21.10 1.92
C CYS A 104 -5.86 -21.87 0.67
N VAL A 105 -4.71 -21.50 0.09
CA VAL A 105 -4.22 -22.09 -1.16
C VAL A 105 -4.04 -23.60 -1.05
N TYR A 106 -3.62 -24.14 0.10
CA TYR A 106 -3.54 -25.60 0.32
C TYR A 106 -4.88 -26.30 0.04
N THR A 107 -5.95 -25.84 0.71
CA THR A 107 -7.29 -26.40 0.58
C THR A 107 -7.87 -26.20 -0.81
N VAL A 108 -7.66 -25.03 -1.40
CA VAL A 108 -8.09 -24.77 -2.79
C VAL A 108 -7.33 -25.66 -3.78
N ASN A 109 -6.03 -25.88 -3.57
CA ASN A 109 -5.24 -26.71 -4.45
C ASN A 109 -5.72 -28.16 -4.44
N GLU A 110 -5.84 -28.75 -3.25
CA GLU A 110 -6.22 -30.15 -3.04
C GLU A 110 -7.67 -30.44 -3.49
N GLN A 111 -8.62 -29.57 -3.10
CA GLN A 111 -10.05 -29.85 -3.32
C GLN A 111 -10.58 -29.30 -4.65
N PHE A 112 -9.85 -28.40 -5.31
CA PHE A 112 -10.36 -27.71 -6.50
C PHE A 112 -9.40 -27.76 -7.70
N ILE A 113 -8.17 -27.24 -7.55
CA ILE A 113 -7.23 -27.14 -8.67
C ILE A 113 -6.81 -28.52 -9.17
N GLN A 114 -6.34 -29.39 -8.27
CA GLN A 114 -5.87 -30.73 -8.61
C GLN A 114 -6.95 -31.56 -9.31
N PRO A 115 -8.19 -31.71 -8.78
CA PRO A 115 -9.23 -32.49 -9.44
C PRO A 115 -9.59 -31.99 -10.84
N ILE A 116 -9.65 -30.67 -11.04
CA ILE A 116 -9.99 -30.07 -12.35
C ILE A 116 -8.84 -30.31 -13.33
N THR A 117 -7.62 -29.98 -12.94
CA THR A 117 -6.45 -30.11 -13.81
C THR A 117 -6.09 -31.57 -14.11
N ALA A 118 -6.35 -32.51 -13.19
CA ALA A 118 -6.16 -33.94 -13.43
C ALA A 118 -7.08 -34.46 -14.55
N ARG A 119 -8.36 -34.06 -14.56
CA ARG A 119 -9.30 -34.41 -15.64
C ARG A 119 -8.89 -33.82 -16.98
N ALA A 120 -8.24 -32.66 -16.97
CA ALA A 120 -7.66 -32.04 -18.16
C ALA A 120 -6.26 -32.58 -18.51
N GLY A 121 -5.87 -33.75 -18.02
CA GLY A 121 -4.59 -34.39 -18.34
C GLY A 121 -3.38 -33.83 -17.61
N SER A 122 -3.57 -33.35 -16.38
CA SER A 122 -2.53 -32.96 -15.42
C SER A 122 -1.67 -31.74 -15.80
N MET A 123 -2.15 -30.90 -16.72
CA MET A 123 -1.52 -29.60 -16.98
C MET A 123 -1.76 -28.60 -15.83
N SER A 124 -0.96 -27.55 -15.73
CA SER A 124 -1.23 -26.46 -14.79
C SER A 124 -2.47 -25.64 -15.17
N TRP A 125 -3.05 -24.94 -14.21
CA TRP A 125 -4.20 -24.05 -14.47
C TRP A 125 -3.87 -22.99 -15.54
N ALA A 126 -2.66 -22.44 -15.50
CA ALA A 126 -2.18 -21.48 -16.49
C ALA A 126 -2.20 -22.06 -17.91
N LEU A 127 -1.72 -23.29 -18.12
CA LEU A 127 -1.71 -23.91 -19.44
C LEU A 127 -3.07 -24.50 -19.85
N LEU A 128 -3.94 -24.82 -18.89
CA LEU A 128 -5.35 -25.11 -19.16
C LEU A 128 -6.05 -23.89 -19.78
N LYS A 129 -5.72 -22.69 -19.29
CA LYS A 129 -6.26 -21.41 -19.81
C LYS A 129 -5.56 -20.94 -21.08
N HIS A 130 -4.25 -21.13 -21.16
CA HIS A 130 -3.40 -20.66 -22.26
C HIS A 130 -2.50 -21.79 -22.76
N PRO A 131 -3.00 -22.71 -23.59
CA PRO A 131 -2.20 -23.84 -24.08
C PRO A 131 -0.94 -23.44 -24.87
N THR A 132 -0.95 -22.25 -25.48
CA THR A 132 0.23 -21.69 -26.19
C THR A 132 1.16 -20.87 -25.28
N GLY A 133 0.82 -20.76 -24.00
CA GLY A 133 1.49 -19.95 -23.01
C GLY A 133 1.16 -18.45 -23.08
N LEU A 134 1.27 -17.79 -21.94
CA LEU A 134 1.09 -16.35 -21.74
C LEU A 134 2.38 -15.75 -21.14
N GLN A 135 2.95 -14.73 -21.76
CA GLN A 135 4.20 -14.11 -21.31
C GLN A 135 4.12 -13.60 -19.85
N CYS A 136 5.18 -13.85 -19.07
CA CYS A 136 5.31 -13.33 -17.72
C CYS A 136 5.73 -11.86 -17.71
N ASP A 137 4.83 -10.96 -17.32
CA ASP A 137 5.14 -9.54 -17.08
C ASP A 137 5.42 -9.27 -15.59
N VAL A 138 4.78 -10.05 -14.70
CA VAL A 138 4.83 -9.88 -13.24
C VAL A 138 5.00 -11.24 -12.59
N PHE A 139 5.92 -11.34 -11.64
CA PHE A 139 6.04 -12.52 -10.79
C PHE A 139 5.36 -12.25 -9.47
N VAL A 140 4.49 -13.15 -8.99
CA VAL A 140 3.78 -12.99 -7.72
C VAL A 140 4.37 -13.92 -6.67
N THR A 141 4.99 -13.35 -5.63
CA THR A 141 5.44 -14.10 -4.45
C THR A 141 4.41 -14.01 -3.33
N HIS A 142 4.10 -15.16 -2.75
CA HIS A 142 3.00 -15.31 -1.79
C HIS A 142 3.19 -16.57 -0.94
N CYS A 143 2.43 -16.73 0.15
CA CYS A 143 2.45 -17.96 0.94
C CYS A 143 1.23 -18.84 0.68
N TRP A 144 1.38 -20.15 0.80
CA TRP A 144 0.26 -21.08 0.58
C TRP A 144 -0.77 -21.10 1.72
N ALA A 145 -0.41 -20.56 2.88
CA ALA A 145 -1.32 -20.46 4.00
C ALA A 145 -2.34 -19.32 3.84
N GLU A 146 -2.12 -18.39 2.91
CA GLU A 146 -3.00 -17.22 2.71
C GLU A 146 -4.39 -17.60 2.20
N GLY A 147 -5.39 -16.80 2.52
CA GLY A 147 -6.74 -16.96 1.98
C GLY A 147 -6.85 -16.49 0.53
N ILE A 148 -7.52 -17.29 -0.30
CA ILE A 148 -7.54 -17.07 -1.75
C ILE A 148 -8.34 -15.82 -2.17
N TYR A 149 -9.36 -15.43 -1.41
CA TYR A 149 -10.13 -14.22 -1.72
C TYR A 149 -9.30 -12.98 -1.45
N GLU A 150 -8.60 -12.96 -0.32
CA GLU A 150 -7.64 -11.93 0.06
C GLU A 150 -6.50 -11.84 -0.96
N PHE A 151 -5.94 -12.97 -1.37
CA PHE A 151 -4.87 -13.06 -2.38
C PHE A 151 -5.31 -12.41 -3.70
N VAL A 152 -6.41 -12.88 -4.30
CA VAL A 152 -6.85 -12.39 -5.62
C VAL A 152 -7.17 -10.89 -5.55
N GLU A 153 -7.79 -10.43 -4.48
CA GLU A 153 -8.12 -9.01 -4.30
C GLU A 153 -6.88 -8.12 -4.24
N ARG A 154 -5.85 -8.53 -3.49
CA ARG A 154 -4.58 -7.80 -3.39
C ARG A 154 -3.84 -7.78 -4.71
N VAL A 155 -3.79 -8.91 -5.42
CA VAL A 155 -3.15 -9.01 -6.73
C VAL A 155 -3.89 -8.16 -7.77
N GLU A 156 -5.22 -8.21 -7.80
CA GLU A 156 -6.04 -7.39 -8.69
C GLU A 156 -5.79 -5.89 -8.46
N HIS A 157 -5.73 -5.46 -7.21
CA HIS A 157 -5.53 -4.06 -6.90
C HIS A 157 -4.14 -3.56 -7.24
N ALA A 158 -3.13 -4.40 -7.01
CA ALA A 158 -1.74 -4.08 -7.27
C ALA A 158 -1.27 -4.45 -8.69
N TRP A 159 -2.19 -4.89 -9.57
CA TRP A 159 -1.87 -5.30 -10.92
C TRP A 159 -1.27 -4.15 -11.74
N PRO A 160 -0.04 -4.27 -12.26
CA PRO A 160 0.57 -3.23 -13.07
C PRO A 160 -0.24 -2.97 -14.35
N LYS A 161 -0.49 -1.69 -14.68
CA LYS A 161 -1.39 -1.29 -15.78
C LYS A 161 -1.10 -1.93 -17.14
N ASN A 162 0.16 -2.24 -17.42
CA ASN A 162 0.60 -2.80 -18.70
C ASN A 162 0.88 -4.31 -18.65
N ALA A 163 0.72 -4.95 -17.50
CA ALA A 163 0.93 -6.38 -17.35
C ALA A 163 -0.25 -7.16 -17.96
N LYS A 164 0.06 -8.15 -18.80
CA LYS A 164 -0.89 -9.06 -19.41
C LYS A 164 -0.90 -10.42 -18.71
N GLY A 165 0.27 -10.89 -18.29
CA GLY A 165 0.43 -12.17 -17.59
C GLY A 165 1.18 -12.03 -16.28
N ALA A 166 0.73 -12.80 -15.29
CA ALA A 166 1.42 -12.99 -14.03
C ALA A 166 1.72 -14.47 -13.77
N TYR A 167 2.92 -14.74 -13.26
CA TYR A 167 3.27 -16.05 -12.74
C TYR A 167 2.82 -16.17 -11.29
N VAL A 168 1.97 -17.16 -11.00
CA VAL A 168 1.38 -17.41 -9.67
C VAL A 168 1.55 -18.89 -9.36
N CYS A 169 2.39 -19.26 -8.40
CA CYS A 169 2.97 -20.61 -8.38
C CYS A 169 1.97 -21.78 -8.31
N PHE A 170 0.86 -21.64 -7.58
CA PHE A 170 -0.17 -22.69 -7.46
C PHE A 170 -1.07 -22.79 -8.72
N LEU A 171 -1.07 -21.77 -9.58
CA LEU A 171 -1.78 -21.79 -10.87
C LEU A 171 -0.84 -22.13 -12.03
N SER A 172 0.43 -21.74 -11.92
CA SER A 172 1.44 -21.84 -12.98
C SER A 172 2.10 -23.21 -13.07
N ASN A 173 2.42 -23.81 -11.91
CA ASN A 173 3.08 -25.12 -11.86
C ASN A 173 2.07 -26.26 -12.01
N PRO A 174 2.47 -27.43 -12.56
CA PRO A 174 1.59 -28.57 -12.65
C PRO A 174 1.39 -29.19 -11.26
N GLN A 175 0.15 -29.20 -10.78
CA GLN A 175 -0.17 -29.62 -9.39
C GLN A 175 -0.34 -31.14 -9.24
N ASN A 176 -0.42 -31.86 -10.36
CA ASN A 176 -0.61 -33.32 -10.43
C ASN A 176 0.62 -34.07 -10.97
N LEU A 177 1.69 -33.36 -11.34
CA LEU A 177 2.93 -33.97 -11.83
C LEU A 177 4.02 -33.88 -10.75
N ASP A 178 4.97 -34.80 -10.81
CA ASP A 178 6.18 -34.72 -9.97
C ASP A 178 7.06 -33.55 -10.43
N ILE A 179 7.11 -32.50 -9.61
CA ILE A 179 7.91 -31.30 -9.86
C ILE A 179 9.30 -31.36 -9.22
N ALA A 180 9.69 -32.44 -8.54
CA ALA A 180 10.97 -32.53 -7.84
C ALA A 180 12.16 -32.28 -8.78
N SER A 181 12.07 -32.78 -10.01
CA SER A 181 13.07 -32.51 -11.06
C SER A 181 13.07 -31.06 -11.54
N LEU A 182 11.89 -30.41 -11.60
CA LEU A 182 11.75 -29.01 -12.00
C LEU A 182 12.37 -28.05 -10.99
N ILE A 183 12.38 -28.41 -9.71
CA ILE A 183 12.91 -27.57 -8.62
C ILE A 183 14.27 -28.03 -8.11
N ALA A 184 14.88 -29.03 -8.77
CA ALA A 184 16.13 -29.62 -8.31
C ALA A 184 17.30 -28.62 -8.30
N GLN A 185 17.31 -27.68 -9.24
CA GLN A 185 18.24 -26.56 -9.28
C GLN A 185 17.44 -25.27 -9.15
N PRO A 186 17.50 -24.57 -8.00
CA PRO A 186 16.65 -23.41 -7.75
C PRO A 186 16.72 -22.33 -8.83
N ILE A 187 17.92 -22.05 -9.37
CA ILE A 187 18.13 -21.07 -10.45
C ILE A 187 17.49 -21.41 -11.80
N ASP A 188 17.28 -22.71 -12.07
CA ASP A 188 16.67 -23.24 -13.31
C ASP A 188 15.21 -23.64 -13.11
N SER A 189 14.71 -23.44 -11.90
CA SER A 189 13.33 -23.71 -11.56
C SER A 189 12.36 -22.83 -12.36
N PRO A 190 11.11 -23.29 -12.59
CA PRO A 190 10.08 -22.46 -13.19
C PRO A 190 9.91 -21.09 -12.51
N PHE A 191 10.10 -21.04 -11.19
CA PHE A 191 10.08 -19.80 -10.41
C PHE A 191 11.15 -18.81 -10.89
N ALA A 192 12.41 -19.26 -10.92
CA ALA A 192 13.53 -18.42 -11.30
C ALA A 192 13.46 -17.99 -12.78
N VAL A 193 13.04 -18.88 -13.67
CA VAL A 193 12.89 -18.58 -15.10
C VAL A 193 11.79 -17.53 -15.32
N ALA A 194 10.63 -17.68 -14.69
CA ALA A 194 9.55 -16.70 -14.79
C ALA A 194 9.93 -15.35 -14.16
N LEU A 195 10.54 -15.35 -12.96
CA LEU A 195 10.99 -14.12 -12.29
C LEU A 195 12.07 -13.39 -13.10
N ARG A 196 12.95 -14.12 -13.78
CA ARG A 196 13.96 -13.51 -14.68
C ARG A 196 13.30 -12.78 -15.84
N SER A 197 12.23 -13.35 -16.40
CA SER A 197 11.44 -12.78 -17.50
C SER A 197 10.57 -11.59 -17.05
N ALA A 198 10.03 -11.65 -15.83
CA ALA A 198 9.17 -10.61 -15.27
C ALA A 198 9.85 -9.23 -15.16
N SER A 199 9.07 -8.17 -15.33
CA SER A 199 9.52 -6.78 -15.12
C SER A 199 9.54 -6.38 -13.65
N SER A 200 8.71 -7.03 -12.82
CA SER A 200 8.55 -6.72 -11.40
C SER A 200 8.17 -7.96 -10.60
N LEU A 201 8.50 -7.92 -9.30
CA LEU A 201 8.07 -8.85 -8.27
C LEU A 201 6.94 -8.20 -7.48
N LEU A 202 5.75 -8.81 -7.49
CA LEU A 202 4.62 -8.42 -6.66
C LEU A 202 4.59 -9.31 -5.41
N VAL A 203 4.84 -8.69 -4.25
CA VAL A 203 4.83 -9.33 -2.93
C VAL A 203 3.43 -9.27 -2.34
N VAL A 204 2.80 -10.41 -2.09
CA VAL A 204 1.44 -10.45 -1.55
C VAL A 204 1.48 -10.76 -0.05
N PRO A 205 1.40 -9.75 0.84
CA PRO A 205 1.21 -10.02 2.26
C PRO A 205 -0.13 -10.74 2.49
N ASN A 206 -0.32 -11.34 3.66
CA ASN A 206 -1.58 -11.94 4.09
C ASN A 206 -1.71 -11.86 5.63
N HIS A 207 -2.91 -12.04 6.16
CA HIS A 207 -3.15 -11.91 7.61
C HIS A 207 -2.70 -13.12 8.45
N ARG A 208 -2.43 -14.28 7.83
CA ARG A 208 -2.12 -15.53 8.54
C ARG A 208 -0.66 -15.61 8.96
N CYS A 209 0.29 -15.36 8.07
CA CYS A 209 1.72 -15.36 8.39
C CYS A 209 2.50 -14.44 7.45
N SER A 210 3.71 -14.04 7.85
CA SER A 210 4.64 -13.42 6.92
C SER A 210 5.03 -14.42 5.84
N ILE A 211 5.01 -13.98 4.58
CA ILE A 211 5.47 -14.82 3.47
C ILE A 211 6.96 -15.16 3.62
N TYR A 212 7.74 -14.34 4.32
CA TYR A 212 9.17 -14.56 4.51
C TYR A 212 9.51 -15.59 5.58
N THR A 213 8.50 -16.14 6.27
CA THR A 213 8.66 -17.40 7.01
C THR A 213 8.87 -18.58 6.06
N ARG A 214 8.69 -18.40 4.74
CA ARG A 214 8.88 -19.40 3.69
C ARG A 214 10.18 -19.12 2.94
N LEU A 215 11.08 -20.10 2.94
CA LEU A 215 12.42 -19.95 2.34
C LEU A 215 12.36 -19.74 0.82
N TRP A 216 11.37 -20.31 0.12
CA TRP A 216 11.15 -20.04 -1.30
C TRP A 216 10.83 -18.56 -1.57
N CYS A 217 10.00 -17.90 -0.74
CA CYS A 217 9.71 -16.47 -0.87
C CYS A 217 10.94 -15.60 -0.56
N VAL A 218 11.77 -16.02 0.39
CA VAL A 218 13.07 -15.38 0.65
C VAL A 218 14.01 -15.50 -0.56
N TYR A 219 14.04 -16.68 -1.18
CA TYR A 219 14.85 -16.93 -2.36
C TYR A 219 14.35 -16.14 -3.59
N GLU A 220 13.05 -15.98 -3.76
CA GLU A 220 12.46 -15.13 -4.79
C GLU A 220 12.83 -13.65 -4.57
N ALA A 221 12.80 -13.17 -3.33
CA ALA A 221 13.28 -11.83 -2.99
C ALA A 221 14.78 -11.68 -3.30
N PHE A 222 15.60 -12.68 -2.96
CA PHE A 222 17.01 -12.72 -3.34
C PHE A 222 17.21 -12.55 -4.84
N LEU A 223 16.56 -13.39 -5.66
CA LEU A 223 16.67 -13.31 -7.11
C LEU A 223 16.19 -11.97 -7.67
N ALA A 224 15.10 -11.41 -7.12
CA ALA A 224 14.60 -10.10 -7.52
C ALA A 224 15.62 -8.99 -7.26
N VAL A 225 16.29 -9.00 -6.09
CA VAL A 225 17.35 -8.06 -5.75
C VAL A 225 18.57 -8.26 -6.66
N SER A 226 19.03 -9.49 -6.82
CA SER A 226 20.18 -9.83 -7.67
C SER A 226 19.97 -9.41 -9.13
N TRP A 227 18.74 -9.50 -9.62
CA TRP A 227 18.36 -9.12 -10.99
C TRP A 227 17.76 -7.71 -11.09
N GLN A 228 17.87 -6.90 -10.04
CA GLN A 228 17.46 -5.50 -10.03
C GLN A 228 15.99 -5.30 -10.45
N LYS A 229 15.12 -6.22 -10.02
CA LYS A 229 13.68 -6.14 -10.27
C LYS A 229 13.04 -5.11 -9.34
N SER A 230 12.01 -4.44 -9.83
CA SER A 230 11.14 -3.63 -8.96
C SER A 230 10.31 -4.55 -8.09
N VAL A 231 10.36 -4.37 -6.77
CA VAL A 231 9.61 -5.17 -5.79
C VAL A 231 8.52 -4.30 -5.18
N ILE A 232 7.26 -4.71 -5.33
CA ILE A 232 6.10 -3.94 -4.93
C ILE A 232 5.29 -4.78 -3.94
N ALA A 233 4.98 -4.25 -2.75
CA ALA A 233 4.05 -4.92 -1.85
C ALA A 233 2.61 -4.63 -2.27
N ALA A 234 1.85 -5.69 -2.57
CA ALA A 234 0.45 -5.63 -2.94
C ALA A 234 -0.35 -4.93 -1.84
N SER A 235 -1.07 -3.88 -2.21
CA SER A 235 -1.96 -3.14 -1.31
C SER A 235 -3.37 -3.70 -1.39
N VAL A 236 -4.11 -3.58 -0.29
CA VAL A 236 -5.54 -3.85 -0.34
C VAL A 236 -6.17 -2.67 -1.07
N GLN A 237 -7.13 -2.94 -1.95
CA GLN A 237 -7.95 -1.87 -2.47
C GLN A 237 -8.55 -1.14 -1.27
N GLN A 238 -8.37 0.17 -1.23
CA GLN A 238 -9.18 1.03 -0.37
C GLN A 238 -10.60 1.04 -0.93
N MET A 239 -11.27 -0.11 -0.89
CA MET A 239 -12.68 -0.27 -1.18
C MET A 239 -13.38 0.67 -0.22
N GLY A 240 -13.91 1.76 -0.79
CA GLY A 240 -14.49 2.82 0.01
C GLY A 240 -13.72 4.12 0.06
N PHE A 241 -12.66 4.35 -0.73
CA PHE A 241 -12.14 5.73 -0.84
C PHE A 241 -13.23 6.66 -1.35
N TRP A 242 -13.76 6.43 -2.56
CA TRP A 242 -14.81 7.26 -3.13
C TRP A 242 -16.11 7.23 -2.31
N PRO A 243 -16.66 6.07 -1.92
CA PRO A 243 -17.79 6.04 -1.00
C PRO A 243 -17.53 6.72 0.35
N GLY A 244 -16.28 6.67 0.86
CA GLY A 244 -15.86 7.34 2.08
C GLY A 244 -15.84 8.86 1.94
N ILE A 245 -15.22 9.38 0.87
CA ILE A 245 -15.25 10.79 0.51
C ILE A 245 -16.69 11.27 0.29
N LEU A 246 -17.49 10.50 -0.45
CA LEU A 246 -18.89 10.83 -0.70
C LEU A 246 -19.69 10.84 0.61
N ARG A 247 -19.46 9.88 1.51
CA ARG A 247 -20.06 9.88 2.84
C ARG A 247 -19.66 11.13 3.65
N MET A 248 -18.39 11.54 3.60
CA MET A 248 -17.93 12.77 4.26
C MET A 248 -18.60 14.02 3.65
N ALA A 249 -18.78 14.06 2.33
CA ALA A 249 -19.51 15.13 1.64
C ALA A 249 -20.98 15.19 2.07
N CYS A 250 -21.65 14.03 2.14
CA CYS A 250 -23.04 13.91 2.56
C CYS A 250 -23.24 14.36 4.03
N LEU A 251 -22.30 14.02 4.91
CA LEU A 251 -22.30 14.50 6.29
C LEU A 251 -22.10 16.01 6.38
N TYR A 252 -21.21 16.57 5.56
CA TYR A 252 -21.03 18.03 5.46
C TYR A 252 -22.32 18.73 5.01
N PHE A 253 -23.03 18.19 4.01
CA PHE A 253 -24.32 18.73 3.58
C PHE A 253 -25.41 18.61 4.65
N THR A 254 -25.45 17.49 5.37
CA THR A 254 -26.37 17.28 6.50
C THR A 254 -26.17 18.39 7.55
N ALA A 255 -24.92 18.62 7.96
CA ALA A 255 -24.56 19.63 8.94
C ALA A 255 -24.87 21.06 8.47
N SER A 256 -24.58 21.35 7.20
CA SER A 256 -24.89 22.63 6.58
C SER A 256 -26.40 22.88 6.55
N GLY A 257 -27.20 21.86 6.21
CA GLY A 257 -28.65 21.92 6.23
C GLY A 257 -29.20 22.22 7.63
N ILE A 258 -28.71 21.50 8.66
CA ILE A 258 -29.09 21.73 10.07
C ILE A 258 -28.77 23.17 10.48
N GLY A 259 -27.57 23.68 10.17
CA GLY A 259 -27.20 25.03 10.57
C GLY A 259 -27.98 26.13 9.86
N ILE A 260 -28.35 25.95 8.58
CA ILE A 260 -29.27 26.88 7.88
C ILE A 260 -30.63 26.91 8.59
N LEU A 261 -31.19 25.73 8.91
CA LEU A 261 -32.50 25.62 9.55
C LEU A 261 -32.49 26.20 10.96
N TRP A 262 -31.45 25.89 11.74
CA TRP A 262 -31.25 26.42 13.10
C TRP A 262 -31.21 27.95 13.10
N GLN A 263 -30.45 28.55 12.18
CA GLN A 263 -30.33 30.01 12.11
C GLN A 263 -31.65 30.70 11.73
N LEU A 264 -32.51 30.04 10.95
CA LEU A 264 -33.83 30.57 10.58
C LEU A 264 -34.83 30.53 11.74
N GLU A 265 -34.65 29.60 12.69
CA GLU A 265 -35.52 29.42 13.85
C GLU A 265 -35.06 30.22 15.06
N SER A 266 -33.75 30.46 15.21
CA SER A 266 -33.21 31.29 16.28
C SER A 266 -33.36 32.78 15.96
N GLU A 267 -34.41 33.43 16.47
CA GLU A 267 -34.46 34.91 16.54
C GLU A 267 -33.41 35.49 17.50
N VAL A 268 -32.87 34.65 18.39
CA VAL A 268 -31.82 35.03 19.33
C VAL A 268 -30.47 34.97 18.62
N ALA A 269 -29.93 36.14 18.28
CA ALA A 269 -28.52 36.28 17.98
C ALA A 269 -27.72 35.81 19.22
N LEU A 270 -27.10 34.64 19.15
CA LEU A 270 -26.11 34.21 20.12
C LEU A 270 -24.75 34.74 19.67
N PRO A 271 -24.27 35.91 20.17
CA PRO A 271 -23.01 36.51 19.74
C PRO A 271 -21.79 35.63 20.03
N HIS A 272 -21.93 34.57 20.84
CA HIS A 272 -20.84 33.68 21.27
C HIS A 272 -20.78 32.35 20.52
N LEU A 273 -21.77 32.03 19.67
CA LEU A 273 -21.79 30.78 18.89
C LEU A 273 -20.51 30.54 18.05
N PRO A 274 -19.94 31.55 17.34
CA PRO A 274 -18.68 31.35 16.63
C PRO A 274 -17.49 31.05 17.55
N ILE A 275 -17.46 31.55 18.79
CA ILE A 275 -16.38 31.26 19.75
C ILE A 275 -16.46 29.82 20.23
N THR A 276 -17.67 29.33 20.56
CA THR A 276 -17.88 27.91 20.91
C THR A 276 -17.53 26.98 19.76
N LEU A 277 -17.86 27.36 18.52
CA LEU A 277 -17.59 26.54 17.33
C LEU A 277 -16.11 26.52 16.97
N VAL A 278 -15.41 27.66 17.10
CA VAL A 278 -13.94 27.75 17.02
C VAL A 278 -13.30 26.92 18.13
N GLY A 279 -13.87 26.96 19.35
CA GLY A 279 -13.43 26.13 20.47
C GLY A 279 -13.56 24.62 20.21
N VAL A 280 -14.69 24.17 19.64
CA VAL A 280 -14.90 22.76 19.27
C VAL A 280 -13.99 22.35 18.12
N CYS A 281 -13.82 23.20 17.10
CA CYS A 281 -12.89 22.97 16.01
C CYS A 281 -11.43 22.90 16.49
N ALA A 282 -11.02 23.81 17.37
CA ALA A 282 -9.68 23.84 17.96
C ALA A 282 -9.44 22.63 18.88
N CYS A 283 -10.41 22.26 19.72
CA CYS A 283 -10.32 21.05 20.56
C CYS A 283 -10.26 19.79 19.71
N SER A 284 -11.08 19.69 18.66
CA SER A 284 -11.07 18.56 17.73
C SER A 284 -9.76 18.48 16.94
N LEU A 285 -9.18 19.61 16.55
CA LEU A 285 -7.85 19.69 15.94
C LEU A 285 -6.74 19.29 16.93
N VAL A 286 -6.79 19.74 18.18
CA VAL A 286 -5.84 19.32 19.23
C VAL A 286 -5.94 17.82 19.50
N LEU A 287 -7.16 17.24 19.51
CA LEU A 287 -7.35 15.80 19.64
C LEU A 287 -6.85 15.03 18.40
N LEU A 288 -6.94 15.61 17.20
CA LEU A 288 -6.34 15.08 15.96
C LEU A 288 -4.82 15.21 15.93
N LEU A 289 -4.23 16.20 16.60
CA LEU A 289 -2.78 16.39 16.68
C LEU A 289 -2.15 15.57 17.82
N ARG A 290 -2.88 15.31 18.90
CA ARG A 290 -2.45 14.42 20.01
C ARG A 290 -2.41 12.93 19.62
N ARG A 291 -2.75 12.64 18.36
CA ARG A 291 -2.69 11.37 17.63
C ARG A 291 -1.32 10.66 17.69
N CYS A 292 -0.24 11.34 18.07
CA CYS A 292 1.10 10.74 18.04
C CYS A 292 1.42 9.73 19.16
N GLN A 293 0.55 9.45 20.15
CA GLN A 293 0.98 8.68 21.34
C GLN A 293 0.09 7.49 21.79
N CYS A 294 -1.06 7.19 21.18
CA CYS A 294 -1.94 6.10 21.65
C CYS A 294 -2.29 5.09 20.55
N GLY A 295 -2.28 3.80 20.91
CA GLY A 295 -2.35 2.64 19.99
C GLY A 295 -3.47 2.63 18.93
N HIS A 296 -3.20 1.86 17.87
CA HIS A 296 -3.79 1.95 16.53
C HIS A 296 -5.33 1.83 16.44
N GLU A 297 -5.99 0.93 17.19
CA GLU A 297 -7.44 0.71 17.04
C GLU A 297 -8.30 1.82 17.64
N VAL A 298 -7.99 2.23 18.87
CA VAL A 298 -8.62 3.37 19.55
C VAL A 298 -8.37 4.67 18.78
N CYS A 299 -7.20 4.77 18.12
CA CYS A 299 -6.84 5.88 17.26
C CYS A 299 -7.73 5.97 16.01
N SER A 300 -8.11 4.84 15.40
CA SER A 300 -8.95 4.82 14.20
C SER A 300 -10.39 5.31 14.44
N PHE A 301 -10.97 4.98 15.60
CA PHE A 301 -12.33 5.43 15.96
C PHE A 301 -12.32 6.90 16.37
N ARG A 302 -11.39 7.30 17.24
CA ARG A 302 -11.24 8.69 17.67
C ARG A 302 -10.97 9.62 16.49
N GLN A 303 -10.14 9.20 15.54
CA GLN A 303 -9.86 10.00 14.35
C GLN A 303 -11.09 10.12 13.43
N ARG A 304 -11.84 9.03 13.23
CA ARG A 304 -13.10 9.08 12.48
C ARG A 304 -14.11 10.00 13.16
N ALA A 305 -14.23 9.92 14.49
CA ALA A 305 -15.08 10.80 15.27
C ALA A 305 -14.62 12.27 15.19
N CYS A 306 -13.31 12.55 15.22
CA CYS A 306 -12.80 13.91 15.09
C CYS A 306 -12.99 14.48 13.68
N LEU A 307 -12.69 13.71 12.61
CA LEU A 307 -12.95 14.15 11.23
C LEU A 307 -14.45 14.39 11.02
N PHE A 308 -15.29 13.52 11.59
CA PHE A 308 -16.75 13.67 11.61
C PHE A 308 -17.19 14.95 12.32
N LEU A 309 -16.74 15.17 13.56
CA LEU A 309 -17.04 16.37 14.35
C LEU A 309 -16.55 17.64 13.66
N MET A 310 -15.37 17.62 13.05
CA MET A 310 -14.85 18.74 12.25
C MET A 310 -15.76 19.02 11.05
N SER A 311 -16.12 18.01 10.26
CA SER A 311 -17.04 18.21 9.13
C SER A 311 -18.41 18.75 9.56
N LEU A 312 -18.94 18.30 10.70
CA LEU A 312 -20.18 18.83 11.27
C LEU A 312 -20.04 20.30 11.68
N CYS A 313 -19.00 20.62 12.45
CA CYS A 313 -18.77 21.99 12.93
C CYS A 313 -18.51 22.95 11.78
N CYS A 314 -17.78 22.52 10.76
CA CYS A 314 -17.51 23.30 9.57
C CYS A 314 -18.78 23.55 8.75
N GLY A 315 -19.58 22.53 8.44
CA GLY A 315 -20.84 22.72 7.73
C GLY A 315 -21.80 23.66 8.47
N PHE A 316 -21.90 23.50 9.78
CA PHE A 316 -22.69 24.38 10.63
C PHE A 316 -22.15 25.83 10.61
N ALA A 317 -20.84 26.04 10.78
CA ALA A 317 -20.21 27.36 10.72
C ALA A 317 -20.44 28.07 9.38
N SER A 318 -20.30 27.34 8.26
CA SER A 318 -20.54 27.83 6.91
C SER A 318 -21.95 28.40 6.78
N SER A 319 -22.93 27.66 7.28
CA SER A 319 -24.33 28.07 7.18
C SER A 319 -24.65 29.31 7.99
N VAL A 320 -24.15 29.41 9.23
CA VAL A 320 -24.35 30.55 10.13
C VAL A 320 -23.70 31.81 9.56
N THR A 321 -22.47 31.69 9.03
CA THR A 321 -21.75 32.83 8.43
C THR A 321 -22.39 33.29 7.13
N TYR A 322 -22.91 32.39 6.30
CA TYR A 322 -23.53 32.74 5.03
C TYR A 322 -24.89 33.44 5.19
N THR A 323 -25.65 33.09 6.24
CA THR A 323 -27.00 33.61 6.50
C THR A 323 -27.03 34.87 7.36
N GLY A 324 -25.98 35.14 8.14
CA GLY A 324 -25.87 36.34 8.96
C GLY A 324 -25.80 37.63 8.13
N GLN A 325 -26.82 38.50 8.26
CA GLN A 325 -26.90 39.79 7.56
C GLN A 325 -25.76 40.78 7.87
N SER A 326 -24.95 40.52 8.89
CA SER A 326 -23.88 41.41 9.34
C SER A 326 -22.57 41.27 8.55
N ILE A 327 -22.40 40.24 7.72
CA ILE A 327 -21.18 40.06 6.94
C ILE A 327 -21.35 40.76 5.59
N SER A 328 -20.49 41.74 5.30
CA SER A 328 -20.44 42.43 4.00
C SER A 328 -20.51 41.42 2.85
N SER A 329 -21.34 41.72 1.85
CA SER A 329 -21.47 40.91 0.61
C SER A 329 -20.13 40.66 -0.08
N ALA A 330 -19.11 41.49 0.17
CA ALA A 330 -17.75 41.30 -0.32
C ALA A 330 -17.01 40.12 0.32
N ILE A 331 -17.36 39.70 1.53
CA ILE A 331 -16.64 38.68 2.32
C ILE A 331 -17.25 37.28 2.14
N GLN A 332 -18.55 37.20 1.82
CA GLN A 332 -19.26 35.93 1.58
C GLN A 332 -18.57 34.96 0.60
N PRO A 333 -18.11 35.38 -0.60
CA PRO A 333 -17.44 34.45 -1.53
C PRO A 333 -16.10 33.95 -1.00
N THR A 334 -15.37 34.78 -0.23
CA THR A 334 -14.13 34.36 0.43
C THR A 334 -14.42 33.27 1.46
N VAL A 335 -15.41 33.49 2.33
CA VAL A 335 -15.80 32.49 3.35
C VAL A 335 -16.23 31.18 2.69
N GLY A 336 -17.06 31.21 1.65
CA GLY A 336 -17.44 30.02 0.89
C GLY A 336 -16.25 29.26 0.29
N SER A 337 -15.25 30.00 -0.22
CA SER A 337 -14.02 29.40 -0.76
C SER A 337 -13.16 28.74 0.32
N LEU A 338 -13.04 29.35 1.50
CA LEU A 338 -12.33 28.75 2.65
C LEU A 338 -12.93 27.40 3.05
N TRP A 339 -14.27 27.30 3.02
CA TRP A 339 -14.96 26.06 3.36
C TRP A 339 -14.75 24.94 2.34
N LEU A 340 -14.73 25.27 1.05
CA LEU A 340 -14.40 24.29 0.02
C LEU A 340 -12.97 23.78 0.17
N ILE A 341 -12.02 24.70 0.41
CA ILE A 341 -10.62 24.35 0.68
C ILE A 341 -10.52 23.43 1.90
N TRP A 342 -11.25 23.74 2.97
CA TRP A 342 -11.30 22.91 4.17
C TRP A 342 -11.89 21.52 3.90
N PHE A 343 -12.95 21.42 3.10
CA PHE A 343 -13.52 20.13 2.71
C PHE A 343 -12.50 19.28 1.94
N VAL A 344 -11.80 19.86 0.96
CA VAL A 344 -10.72 19.19 0.22
C VAL A 344 -9.64 18.72 1.18
N PHE A 345 -9.28 19.54 2.16
CA PHE A 345 -8.30 19.17 3.19
C PHE A 345 -8.71 17.95 4.01
N VAL A 346 -9.97 17.91 4.47
CA VAL A 346 -10.52 16.76 5.20
C VAL A 346 -10.50 15.50 4.33
N CYS A 347 -10.77 15.63 3.02
CA CYS A 347 -10.69 14.51 2.09
C CYS A 347 -9.25 14.00 1.91
N CYS A 348 -8.28 14.91 1.78
CA CYS A 348 -6.85 14.56 1.74
C CYS A 348 -6.40 13.87 3.04
N LEU A 349 -6.87 14.36 4.20
CA LEU A 349 -6.61 13.77 5.51
C LEU A 349 -7.13 12.34 5.65
N ASP A 350 -8.35 12.08 5.16
CA ASP A 350 -8.92 10.73 5.21
C ASP A 350 -8.21 9.80 4.22
N PHE A 351 -7.85 10.27 3.03
CA PHE A 351 -7.03 9.53 2.08
C PHE A 351 -5.68 9.10 2.70
N ASP A 352 -4.98 10.04 3.33
CA ASP A 352 -3.72 9.78 4.02
C ASP A 352 -3.89 8.76 5.14
N ARG A 353 -4.93 8.92 5.96
CA ARG A 353 -5.25 7.99 7.03
C ARG A 353 -5.46 6.57 6.49
N MET A 354 -6.21 6.42 5.41
CA MET A 354 -6.45 5.11 4.80
C MET A 354 -5.15 4.53 4.22
N THR A 355 -4.32 5.35 3.59
CA THR A 355 -3.04 4.93 3.00
C THR A 355 -2.06 4.49 4.07
N PHE A 356 -2.00 5.23 5.17
CA PHE A 356 -1.25 4.88 6.37
C PHE A 356 -1.70 3.55 6.97
N ALA A 357 -3.00 3.40 7.19
CA ALA A 357 -3.55 2.19 7.80
C ALA A 357 -3.24 0.95 6.95
N ASP A 358 -3.34 1.06 5.62
CA ASP A 358 -2.99 -0.01 4.70
C ASP A 358 -1.47 -0.30 4.69
N ALA A 359 -0.62 0.73 4.65
CA ALA A 359 0.84 0.59 4.74
C ALA A 359 1.26 -0.09 6.05
N PHE A 360 0.65 0.31 7.17
CA PHE A 360 0.90 -0.28 8.49
C PHE A 360 0.46 -1.74 8.55
N LEU A 361 -0.73 -2.07 8.04
CA LEU A 361 -1.20 -3.46 7.99
C LEU A 361 -0.29 -4.34 7.15
N ARG A 362 0.17 -3.85 5.99
CA ARG A 362 1.14 -4.55 5.14
C ARG A 362 2.46 -4.81 5.87
N SER A 363 3.04 -3.78 6.46
CA SER A 363 4.28 -3.90 7.24
C SER A 363 4.11 -4.91 8.38
N ARG A 364 3.00 -4.82 9.12
CA ARG A 364 2.66 -5.77 10.20
C ARG A 364 2.51 -7.20 9.68
N PHE A 365 1.86 -7.41 8.54
CA PHE A 365 1.67 -8.74 7.96
C PHE A 365 2.99 -9.34 7.45
N LEU A 366 3.85 -8.52 6.83
CA LEU A 366 5.17 -8.96 6.38
C LEU A 366 6.16 -9.16 7.54
N GLY A 367 6.00 -8.44 8.65
CA GLY A 367 6.83 -8.59 9.86
C GLY A 367 6.30 -9.63 10.85
N LYS A 368 5.09 -10.17 10.63
CA LYS A 368 4.48 -11.14 11.55
C LYS A 368 5.32 -12.41 11.62
N ASP A 369 5.72 -12.79 12.83
CA ASP A 369 6.55 -13.98 13.11
C ASP A 369 7.94 -13.94 12.43
N LEU A 370 8.38 -12.75 12.02
CA LEU A 370 9.69 -12.56 11.39
C LEU A 370 10.76 -12.43 12.47
N SER A 371 11.75 -13.31 12.41
CA SER A 371 12.96 -13.22 13.22
C SER A 371 13.96 -12.22 12.66
N ASP A 372 14.92 -11.80 13.48
CA ASP A 372 16.08 -11.01 13.03
C ASP A 372 16.96 -11.75 12.01
N ARG A 373 16.84 -13.08 11.88
CA ARG A 373 17.64 -13.93 10.97
C ARG A 373 16.80 -14.63 9.91
N LEU A 374 16.19 -13.83 9.05
CA LEU A 374 15.27 -14.23 7.98
C LEU A 374 15.71 -15.48 7.21
N ILE A 375 16.95 -15.50 6.69
CA ILE A 375 17.45 -16.61 5.84
C ILE A 375 17.62 -17.92 6.65
N MET A 376 17.98 -17.81 7.93
CA MET A 376 18.29 -18.96 8.79
C MET A 376 17.05 -19.59 9.42
N GLU A 377 15.98 -18.81 9.61
CA GLU A 377 14.77 -19.25 10.29
C GLU A 377 13.63 -19.57 9.33
N ALA A 378 13.66 -19.05 8.10
CA ALA A 378 12.68 -19.39 7.08
C ALA A 378 12.61 -20.91 6.82
N GLY A 379 11.40 -21.44 6.86
CA GLY A 379 11.08 -22.85 6.71
C GLY A 379 10.93 -23.28 5.25
N CYS A 380 11.13 -24.57 5.00
CA CYS A 380 10.84 -25.23 3.73
C CYS A 380 10.23 -26.60 4.04
N SER A 381 9.37 -27.11 3.15
CA SER A 381 8.78 -28.44 3.31
C SER A 381 9.78 -29.57 3.09
N SER A 382 10.88 -29.31 2.37
CA SER A 382 11.95 -30.25 2.07
C SER A 382 13.27 -29.74 2.65
N ASP A 383 13.91 -30.53 3.51
CA ASP A 383 15.22 -30.19 4.08
C ASP A 383 16.32 -30.14 3.01
N THR A 384 16.20 -30.96 1.97
CA THR A 384 17.10 -30.93 0.82
C THR A 384 16.98 -29.61 0.06
N ASP A 385 15.76 -29.15 -0.20
CA ASP A 385 15.52 -27.85 -0.85
C ASP A 385 16.03 -26.71 0.03
N LYS A 386 15.77 -26.81 1.35
CA LYS A 386 16.25 -25.87 2.35
C LYS A 386 17.77 -25.69 2.30
N ALA A 387 18.50 -26.80 2.27
CA ALA A 387 19.96 -26.78 2.19
C ALA A 387 20.44 -26.17 0.86
N ARG A 388 19.82 -26.54 -0.28
CA ARG A 388 20.19 -26.02 -1.60
C ARG A 388 19.96 -24.51 -1.73
N LEU A 389 18.78 -24.03 -1.35
CA LEU A 389 18.42 -22.61 -1.42
C LEU A 389 19.36 -21.76 -0.56
N ARG A 390 19.62 -22.21 0.68
CA ARG A 390 20.56 -21.52 1.56
C ARG A 390 21.98 -21.52 0.99
N ALA A 391 22.45 -22.67 0.50
CA ALA A 391 23.78 -22.77 -0.09
C ALA A 391 23.93 -21.78 -1.26
N GLU A 392 22.94 -21.65 -2.13
CA GLU A 392 22.98 -20.72 -3.26
C GLU A 392 22.99 -19.25 -2.79
N ILE A 393 22.13 -18.87 -1.84
CA ILE A 393 22.11 -17.53 -1.26
C ILE A 393 23.46 -17.20 -0.61
N PHE A 394 24.02 -18.11 0.20
CA PHE A 394 25.30 -17.87 0.88
C PHE A 394 26.48 -17.81 -0.09
N GLN A 395 26.52 -18.68 -1.11
CA GLN A 395 27.58 -18.68 -2.12
C GLN A 395 27.58 -17.40 -2.97
N SER A 396 26.41 -16.77 -3.16
CA SER A 396 26.32 -15.49 -3.87
C SER A 396 27.00 -14.32 -3.13
N GLY A 397 27.18 -14.43 -1.81
CA GLY A 397 27.66 -13.35 -0.95
C GLY A 397 26.67 -12.18 -0.77
N GLN A 398 25.43 -12.34 -1.23
CA GLN A 398 24.41 -11.27 -1.18
C GLN A 398 23.42 -11.41 -0.02
N SER A 399 23.62 -12.33 0.93
CA SER A 399 22.67 -12.58 2.02
C SER A 399 22.27 -11.31 2.79
N GLN A 400 23.25 -10.44 3.08
CA GLN A 400 23.00 -9.16 3.75
C GLN A 400 22.15 -8.21 2.90
N GLN A 401 22.38 -8.15 1.59
CA GLN A 401 21.58 -7.32 0.68
C GLN A 401 20.13 -7.77 0.63
N VAL A 402 19.87 -9.07 0.76
CA VAL A 402 18.50 -9.61 0.81
C VAL A 402 17.82 -9.22 2.12
N GLU A 403 18.49 -9.35 3.25
CA GLU A 403 17.95 -8.94 4.55
C GLU A 403 17.67 -7.42 4.57
N GLU A 404 18.59 -6.61 4.04
CA GLU A 404 18.40 -5.17 3.88
C GLU A 404 17.25 -4.83 2.93
N ALA A 405 17.14 -5.50 1.78
CA ALA A 405 16.06 -5.26 0.82
C ALA A 405 14.68 -5.62 1.40
N VAL A 406 14.59 -6.73 2.15
CA VAL A 406 13.36 -7.10 2.86
C VAL A 406 13.06 -6.07 3.95
N ALA A 407 14.05 -5.60 4.70
CA ALA A 407 13.86 -4.53 5.68
C ALA A 407 13.35 -3.22 5.04
N VAL A 408 13.89 -2.83 3.88
CA VAL A 408 13.38 -1.69 3.11
C VAL A 408 11.95 -1.91 2.67
N LEU A 409 11.63 -3.11 2.16
CA LEU A 409 10.25 -3.42 1.77
C LEU A 409 9.29 -3.34 2.96
N LEU A 410 9.69 -3.80 4.15
CA LEU A 410 8.92 -3.71 5.39
C LEU A 410 8.64 -2.26 5.79
N ARG A 411 9.61 -1.34 5.60
CA ARG A 411 9.47 0.09 5.92
C ARG A 411 8.74 0.90 4.84
N MET A 412 9.03 0.62 3.57
CA MET A 412 8.64 1.47 2.45
C MET A 412 7.47 0.90 1.64
N ASN A 413 7.11 -0.38 1.83
CA ASN A 413 6.15 -1.12 1.00
C ASN A 413 6.50 -1.17 -0.50
N ILE A 414 7.68 -0.72 -0.87
CA ILE A 414 8.26 -0.77 -2.21
C ILE A 414 9.78 -0.86 -2.06
N PHE A 415 10.41 -1.59 -2.97
CA PHE A 415 11.86 -1.61 -3.10
C PHE A 415 12.24 -1.45 -4.57
N THR A 416 13.11 -0.49 -4.83
CA THR A 416 13.79 -0.32 -6.13
C THR A 416 15.27 -0.08 -5.87
N CYS A 417 16.12 -0.34 -6.87
CA CYS A 417 17.56 -0.09 -6.76
C CYS A 417 17.88 1.38 -6.46
N GLU A 418 17.09 2.32 -7.00
CA GLU A 418 17.23 3.75 -6.75
C GLU A 418 16.88 4.12 -5.31
N LEU A 419 15.83 3.48 -4.75
CA LEU A 419 15.43 3.68 -3.36
C LEU A 419 16.51 3.16 -2.41
N HIS A 420 17.02 1.95 -2.66
CA HIS A 420 18.12 1.38 -1.89
C HIS A 420 19.40 2.23 -2.01
N ARG A 421 19.73 2.73 -3.21
CA ARG A 421 20.84 3.67 -3.40
C ARG A 421 20.63 4.98 -2.64
N THR A 422 19.40 5.46 -2.57
CA THR A 422 19.06 6.67 -1.81
C THR A 422 19.25 6.41 -0.32
N GLU A 423 18.75 5.30 0.21
CA GLU A 423 18.97 4.90 1.61
C GLU A 423 20.47 4.79 1.95
N ALA A 424 21.26 4.14 1.08
CA ALA A 424 22.71 4.05 1.28
C ALA A 424 23.41 5.42 1.34
N LEU A 425 22.83 6.45 0.70
CA LEU A 425 23.36 7.82 0.70
C LEU A 425 22.79 8.69 1.83
N THR A 426 21.53 8.51 2.21
CA THR A 426 20.81 9.34 3.17
C THR A 426 20.74 8.75 4.56
N GLY A 427 21.17 7.50 4.75
CA GLY A 427 20.86 6.70 5.92
C GLY A 427 19.46 6.09 5.82
N GLU A 428 19.04 5.44 6.90
CA GLU A 428 17.75 4.76 7.00
C GLU A 428 16.60 5.64 6.49
N LEU A 429 15.89 5.14 5.48
CA LEU A 429 14.72 5.85 4.96
C LEU A 429 13.64 5.83 6.04
N GLY A 430 13.09 7.00 6.33
CA GLY A 430 11.96 7.12 7.25
C GLY A 430 10.80 6.23 6.78
N ASP A 431 10.03 5.71 7.73
CA ASP A 431 8.86 4.90 7.42
C ASP A 431 7.89 5.70 6.54
N MET A 432 7.54 5.16 5.36
CA MET A 432 6.57 5.79 4.46
C MET A 432 5.21 5.97 5.14
N SER A 433 4.92 5.18 6.17
CA SER A 433 3.77 5.41 7.04
C SER A 433 3.88 6.79 7.72
N ALA A 434 5.05 7.26 8.14
CA ALA A 434 5.17 8.58 8.76
C ALA A 434 4.97 9.75 7.78
N PHE A 435 5.05 9.53 6.46
CA PHE A 435 4.89 10.58 5.45
C PHE A 435 3.42 10.93 5.22
N SER A 436 2.97 12.08 5.74
CA SER A 436 1.61 12.57 5.53
C SER A 436 1.55 13.66 4.46
N ARG A 437 0.82 13.40 3.38
CA ARG A 437 0.43 14.40 2.36
C ARG A 437 -0.39 15.55 2.96
N PHE A 438 -0.93 15.39 4.17
CA PHE A 438 -1.43 16.45 5.04
C PHE A 438 -0.50 17.65 5.11
N TRP A 439 0.81 17.45 5.30
CA TRP A 439 1.75 18.56 5.44
C TRP A 439 1.88 19.33 4.12
N VAL A 440 1.82 18.63 2.99
CA VAL A 440 1.81 19.25 1.66
C VAL A 440 0.50 20.00 1.42
N ALA A 441 -0.64 19.38 1.71
CA ALA A 441 -1.94 20.03 1.58
C ALA A 441 -2.07 21.24 2.52
N GLY A 442 -1.65 21.10 3.78
CA GLY A 442 -1.64 22.15 4.79
C GLY A 442 -0.73 23.32 4.39
N ALA A 443 0.45 23.03 3.82
CA ALA A 443 1.32 24.05 3.26
C ALA A 443 0.64 24.77 2.09
N LEU A 444 0.05 24.03 1.12
CA LEU A 444 -0.64 24.63 -0.02
C LEU A 444 -1.84 25.50 0.40
N ILE A 445 -2.58 25.07 1.43
CA ILE A 445 -3.67 25.84 2.03
C ILE A 445 -3.12 27.09 2.69
N TRP A 446 -2.11 26.96 3.55
CA TRP A 446 -1.47 28.12 4.17
C TRP A 446 -1.01 29.14 3.14
N TRP A 447 -0.36 28.69 2.06
CA TRP A 447 0.10 29.55 0.97
C TRP A 447 -1.03 30.21 0.17
N SER A 448 -2.19 29.56 0.04
CA SER A 448 -3.37 30.14 -0.64
C SER A 448 -4.18 31.06 0.27
N LEU A 449 -4.10 30.88 1.60
CA LEU A 449 -4.71 31.77 2.60
C LEU A 449 -3.84 32.99 2.91
N LEU A 450 -2.52 32.87 2.75
CA LEU A 450 -1.56 33.93 3.05
C LEU A 450 -1.91 35.28 2.37
N PRO A 451 -2.24 35.36 1.07
CA PRO A 451 -2.59 36.64 0.44
C PRO A 451 -3.87 37.28 0.98
N LEU A 452 -4.82 36.47 1.48
CA LEU A 452 -6.07 36.96 2.07
C LEU A 452 -5.82 37.53 3.47
N VAL A 453 -4.98 36.87 4.26
CA VAL A 453 -4.50 37.38 5.56
C VAL A 453 -3.71 38.68 5.35
N LEU A 454 -2.79 38.69 4.39
CA LEU A 454 -1.94 39.84 4.06
C LEU A 454 -2.71 41.07 3.57
N ARG A 455 -3.89 40.91 2.95
CA ARG A 455 -4.74 42.02 2.52
C ARG A 455 -5.59 42.62 3.64
N GLY A 456 -5.81 41.91 4.74
CA GLY A 456 -6.72 42.31 5.82
C GLY A 456 -6.04 42.78 7.11
N THR A 457 -4.77 42.45 7.35
CA THR A 457 -4.07 42.77 8.60
C THR A 457 -3.17 44.00 8.47
N SER A 458 -3.19 44.88 9.48
CA SER A 458 -2.16 45.91 9.68
C SER A 458 -0.75 45.30 9.59
N ARG A 459 0.19 46.02 8.97
CA ARG A 459 1.61 45.60 8.81
C ARG A 459 2.25 45.08 10.11
N THR A 460 1.84 45.58 11.27
CA THR A 460 2.35 45.17 12.59
C THR A 460 1.96 43.73 12.96
N VAL A 461 0.69 43.35 12.79
CA VAL A 461 0.19 42.00 13.12
C VAL A 461 0.85 40.94 12.24
N MET A 462 1.18 41.30 11.00
CA MET A 462 1.89 40.43 10.06
C MET A 462 3.32 40.10 10.53
N ILE A 463 4.04 41.10 11.08
CA ILE A 463 5.40 40.90 11.61
C ILE A 463 5.34 39.97 12.82
N ASP A 464 4.39 40.18 13.73
CA ASP A 464 4.27 39.35 14.94
C ASP A 464 3.92 37.88 14.62
N ILE A 465 3.05 37.63 13.64
CA ILE A 465 2.71 36.27 13.20
C ILE A 465 3.91 35.58 12.53
N LEU A 466 4.64 36.29 11.66
CA LEU A 466 5.84 35.75 11.02
C LEU A 466 6.94 35.45 12.04
N THR A 467 7.15 36.34 13.01
CA THR A 467 8.10 36.14 14.10
C THR A 467 7.70 34.95 14.99
N ALA A 468 6.42 34.79 15.31
CA ALA A 468 5.92 33.65 16.07
C ALA A 468 6.05 32.33 15.31
N ALA A 469 5.75 32.30 14.01
CA ALA A 469 5.91 31.11 13.18
C ALA A 469 7.39 30.70 13.02
N MET A 470 8.29 31.67 12.85
CA MET A 470 9.73 31.42 12.81
C MET A 470 10.25 30.92 14.18
N ALA A 471 9.75 31.45 15.29
CA ALA A 471 10.08 30.98 16.63
C ALA A 471 9.58 29.54 16.90
N LEU A 472 8.38 29.19 16.44
CA LEU A 472 7.85 27.82 16.55
C LEU A 472 8.69 26.81 15.74
N SER A 473 9.05 27.19 14.51
CA SER A 473 9.92 26.39 13.63
C SER A 473 11.31 26.17 14.27
N ALA A 474 11.87 27.21 14.89
CA ALA A 474 13.12 27.12 15.64
C ALA A 474 13.00 26.23 16.88
N GLN A 475 11.90 26.26 17.62
CA GLN A 475 11.68 25.38 18.78
C GLN A 475 11.54 23.90 18.39
N THR A 476 10.89 23.61 17.26
CA THR A 476 10.83 22.23 16.75
C THR A 476 12.20 21.70 16.31
N SER A 477 13.10 22.58 15.86
CA SER A 477 14.49 22.25 15.54
C SER A 477 15.36 21.98 16.78
N VAL A 478 15.09 22.65 17.91
CA VAL A 478 15.89 22.50 19.14
C VAL A 478 15.55 21.22 19.90
N HIS A 479 14.32 20.70 19.77
CA HIS A 479 13.93 19.43 20.38
C HIS A 479 14.39 18.19 19.60
N THR A 480 14.80 18.35 18.34
CA THR A 480 15.37 17.25 17.54
C THR A 480 16.87 17.01 17.81
N ASP A 481 17.59 17.93 18.45
CA ASP A 481 19.03 17.77 18.74
C ASP A 481 19.36 16.77 19.86
N LYS A 482 18.35 16.17 20.52
CA LYS A 482 18.54 15.09 21.52
C LYS A 482 18.19 13.69 21.01
N ALA A 483 17.80 13.55 19.74
CA ALA A 483 17.65 12.26 19.09
C ALA A 483 18.61 12.25 17.88
N GLU A 484 19.66 11.44 17.94
CA GLU A 484 20.62 11.24 16.86
C GLU A 484 19.93 10.67 15.61
N SER A 485 19.29 11.52 14.80
CA SER A 485 18.91 11.19 13.41
C SER A 485 18.73 12.47 12.58
N PRO A 486 19.39 12.63 11.41
CA PRO A 486 19.41 13.87 10.66
C PRO A 486 18.38 13.84 9.52
N ILE A 487 17.07 14.03 9.79
CA ILE A 487 16.07 13.99 8.69
C ILE A 487 15.12 15.22 8.61
N LEU A 488 15.07 16.14 9.59
CA LEU A 488 14.13 17.27 9.49
C LEU A 488 14.64 18.56 8.81
N THR A 489 15.86 18.60 8.27
CA THR A 489 16.45 19.83 7.71
C THR A 489 16.07 20.12 6.25
N SER A 490 15.46 19.17 5.54
CA SER A 490 15.19 19.28 4.09
C SER A 490 14.07 20.27 3.72
N GLY A 491 13.23 20.68 4.68
CA GLY A 491 12.21 21.71 4.46
C GLY A 491 12.76 23.15 4.42
N ILE A 492 13.94 23.38 4.98
CA ILE A 492 14.50 24.74 5.16
C ILE A 492 15.22 25.23 3.89
N ILE A 493 15.74 24.31 3.06
CA ILE A 493 16.56 24.65 1.87
C ILE A 493 15.71 25.27 0.74
N LEU A 494 14.41 24.99 0.66
CA LEU A 494 13.54 25.58 -0.38
C LEU A 494 13.37 27.11 -0.22
N THR A 495 13.54 27.63 0.98
CA THR A 495 13.47 29.07 1.30
C THR A 495 14.67 29.86 0.77
N SER A 496 15.83 29.21 0.62
CA SER A 496 17.08 29.86 0.22
C SER A 496 17.27 29.94 -1.31
N CYS A 497 16.65 29.05 -2.08
CA CYS A 497 16.84 28.99 -3.53
C CYS A 497 15.98 29.99 -4.34
N ILE A 498 14.88 30.50 -3.78
CA ILE A 498 14.00 31.45 -4.49
C ILE A 498 14.48 32.90 -4.34
N GLY A 499 15.27 33.21 -3.29
CA GLY A 499 15.90 34.53 -3.11
C GLY A 499 17.05 34.83 -4.08
N ALA A 500 17.68 33.81 -4.66
CA ALA A 500 18.83 33.98 -5.57
C ALA A 500 18.43 34.13 -7.06
N ALA A 501 17.18 33.80 -7.43
CA ALA A 501 16.73 33.84 -8.81
C ALA A 501 16.44 35.27 -9.36
N GLY A 502 16.44 36.29 -8.49
CA GLY A 502 16.18 37.69 -8.87
C GLY A 502 17.41 38.49 -9.34
N ALA A 503 18.64 37.99 -9.15
CA ALA A 503 19.86 38.78 -9.36
C ALA A 503 20.72 38.34 -10.56
N SER A 504 20.42 37.23 -11.24
CA SER A 504 21.30 36.67 -12.29
C SER A 504 20.66 36.62 -13.69
N ALA A 505 19.97 37.69 -14.09
CA ALA A 505 19.37 37.82 -15.42
C ALA A 505 20.07 38.86 -16.34
N ARG A 506 21.23 39.43 -15.96
CA ARG A 506 21.89 40.50 -16.74
C ARG A 506 23.32 40.26 -17.24
N SER A 507 23.95 39.09 -17.07
CA SER A 507 25.35 38.92 -17.55
C SER A 507 25.64 37.75 -18.49
N LEU A 508 24.63 37.03 -19.00
CA LEU A 508 24.84 35.92 -19.94
C LEU A 508 24.26 36.24 -21.32
N ARG A 509 24.82 37.29 -21.93
CA ARG A 509 24.65 37.60 -23.36
C ARG A 509 25.99 37.94 -24.02
N ALA A 510 27.04 37.16 -23.73
CA ALA A 510 28.28 37.19 -24.50
C ALA A 510 29.08 35.90 -24.28
N ARG A 511 28.91 34.92 -25.16
CA ARG A 511 29.89 33.90 -25.62
C ARG A 511 29.15 32.67 -26.14
N ARG A 512 28.74 32.77 -27.41
CA ARG A 512 28.39 31.61 -28.23
C ARG A 512 29.31 31.66 -29.45
N ARG A 513 30.43 30.93 -29.40
CA ARG A 513 31.24 30.45 -30.53
C ARG A 513 32.54 29.83 -29.99
N GLN A 514 32.60 28.50 -29.96
CA GLN A 514 33.63 27.70 -30.64
C GLN A 514 33.38 26.22 -30.34
N LYS A 515 33.09 25.47 -31.40
CA LYS A 515 33.20 24.02 -31.44
C LYS A 515 34.68 23.69 -31.68
N THR A 516 35.23 22.76 -30.91
CA THR A 516 36.42 22.02 -31.31
C THR A 516 36.29 20.58 -30.85
N VAL A 517 36.71 19.69 -31.75
CA VAL A 517 36.60 18.23 -31.75
C VAL A 517 37.90 17.62 -31.22
N LEU A 518 37.82 16.35 -30.78
CA LEU A 518 38.88 15.32 -30.58
C LEU A 518 39.32 15.07 -29.12
N PRO A 519 39.91 13.90 -28.81
CA PRO A 519 39.45 12.54 -29.11
C PRO A 519 39.50 11.60 -27.88
N MET A 520 38.91 10.40 -28.01
CA MET A 520 39.04 9.29 -27.07
C MET A 520 40.49 8.84 -26.90
N SER A 521 40.92 8.63 -25.65
CA SER A 521 42.12 7.86 -25.32
C SER A 521 41.81 6.76 -24.32
N SER A 522 42.51 5.66 -24.54
CA SER A 522 42.50 4.34 -23.93
C SER A 522 42.69 4.33 -22.41
N CYS A 523 41.91 3.50 -21.71
CA CYS A 523 42.16 3.15 -20.31
C CYS A 523 42.84 1.78 -20.23
N THR A 524 44.04 1.78 -19.66
CA THR A 524 44.94 0.65 -19.47
C THR A 524 44.62 -0.13 -18.19
N LYS A 525 44.97 -1.43 -18.25
CA LYS A 525 44.86 -2.44 -17.21
C LYS A 525 45.60 -2.05 -15.92
N GLY A 526 44.97 -2.27 -14.77
CA GLY A 526 45.59 -2.30 -13.44
C GLY A 526 45.33 -3.63 -12.75
N THR A 527 46.40 -4.31 -12.34
CA THR A 527 46.44 -5.58 -11.61
C THR A 527 46.10 -5.42 -10.12
N PRO A 528 45.65 -6.48 -9.41
CA PRO A 528 45.18 -6.39 -8.04
C PRO A 528 46.29 -6.62 -7.01
N SER A 529 46.29 -5.83 -5.93
CA SER A 529 47.10 -6.04 -4.74
C SER A 529 46.35 -6.92 -3.71
N THR A 530 47.05 -7.92 -3.21
CA THR A 530 46.59 -8.91 -2.24
C THR A 530 46.84 -8.41 -0.81
N GLY A 531 45.75 -8.20 -0.04
CA GLY A 531 45.81 -7.83 1.37
C GLY A 531 45.09 -8.86 2.24
N LYS A 532 45.82 -9.90 2.69
CA LYS A 532 45.34 -10.88 3.69
C LYS A 532 45.23 -10.21 5.06
N ARG A 533 44.04 -10.26 5.68
CA ARG A 533 43.88 -10.09 7.15
C ARG A 533 42.86 -11.09 7.67
N ALA A 534 43.37 -12.21 8.17
CA ALA A 534 42.58 -13.20 8.90
C ALA A 534 42.33 -12.70 10.33
N ARG A 535 41.07 -12.60 10.75
CA ARG A 535 40.69 -12.49 12.17
C ARG A 535 40.04 -13.81 12.59
N ARG A 536 40.71 -14.51 13.51
CA ARG A 536 40.19 -15.65 14.28
C ARG A 536 38.97 -15.19 15.08
N TRP A 537 37.88 -15.93 15.00
CA TRP A 537 36.79 -15.92 15.98
C TRP A 537 36.75 -17.30 16.65
N GLY A 538 36.80 -17.31 17.99
CA GLY A 538 36.62 -18.51 18.81
C GLY A 538 35.14 -18.78 19.09
N PRO A 539 34.79 -20.00 19.56
CA PRO A 539 33.40 -20.44 19.64
C PRO A 539 32.69 -19.88 20.88
N ALA A 540 31.47 -19.37 20.67
CA ALA A 540 30.55 -18.99 21.74
C ALA A 540 29.72 -20.20 22.18
N ARG A 541 29.54 -20.29 23.51
CA ARG A 541 28.84 -21.35 24.25
C ARG A 541 27.36 -21.47 23.84
N GLU A 542 26.93 -22.70 23.62
CA GLU A 542 25.53 -23.14 23.59
C GLU A 542 24.87 -22.98 24.96
N SER A 543 23.75 -22.25 25.01
CA SER A 543 22.80 -22.28 26.13
C SER A 543 21.52 -22.95 25.65
N ALA A 544 21.24 -24.13 26.20
CA ALA A 544 20.03 -24.90 25.97
C ALA A 544 18.77 -24.07 26.29
N ARG A 545 17.81 -24.05 25.35
CA ARG A 545 16.42 -23.62 25.58
C ARG A 545 15.47 -24.71 25.10
N HIS A 546 14.43 -24.89 25.91
CA HIS A 546 13.38 -25.88 25.84
C HIS A 546 12.74 -26.09 24.46
N ASP A 547 12.73 -27.35 24.02
CA ASP A 547 11.88 -27.85 22.95
C ASP A 547 10.44 -28.04 23.46
N GLY A 548 9.51 -27.26 22.91
CA GLY A 548 8.08 -27.59 22.90
C GLY A 548 7.75 -28.57 21.76
N PRO A 549 6.61 -29.29 21.82
CA PRO A 549 6.34 -30.41 20.93
C PRO A 549 6.15 -29.94 19.49
N ASN A 550 7.11 -30.34 18.65
CA ASN A 550 7.14 -30.18 17.21
C ASN A 550 6.04 -31.05 16.59
N THR A 551 4.89 -30.46 16.25
CA THR A 551 3.89 -31.11 15.40
C THR A 551 4.46 -31.23 14.01
N LYS A 552 5.00 -32.41 13.69
CA LYS A 552 5.41 -32.79 12.34
C LYS A 552 4.18 -32.69 11.43
N ASP A 553 4.19 -31.69 10.55
CA ASP A 553 3.33 -31.63 9.37
C ASP A 553 3.58 -32.91 8.54
N PRO A 554 2.54 -33.64 8.09
CA PRO A 554 2.75 -34.83 7.27
C PRO A 554 3.31 -34.46 5.90
N GLU A 555 4.30 -35.26 5.52
CA GLU A 555 5.13 -35.20 4.31
C GLU A 555 4.32 -35.06 3.01
N TYR A 556 4.78 -34.15 2.16
CA TYR A 556 4.43 -34.09 0.74
C TYR A 556 5.28 -35.16 0.00
N ARG A 557 4.62 -36.09 -0.68
CA ARG A 557 5.19 -36.85 -1.81
C ARG A 557 4.73 -36.24 -3.11
#